data_AF-A0A928HD94-F1
#
_entry.id   AF-A0A928HD94-F1
#
_cell.length_a   1.000
_cell.length_b   1.000
_cell.length_c   1.000
_cell.angle_alpha   90.00
_cell.angle_beta   90.00
_cell.angle_gamma   90.00
#
_symmetry.space_group_name_H-M   'P 1'
#
loop_
_entity.id
_entity.type
_entity.pdbx_description
1 polymer ?
#
loop_
_entity_poly.entity_id
_entity_poly.type
_entity_poly.pdbx_seq_one_letter_code
_entity_poly.pdbx_strand_id
1 'polypeptide(L)'
;MTDTEVKNLVNSFRIRYAETCEPIQINFRELVSNLNSSERYTHLIHSYPAKLLCHIPYFFLQTDYFCPKTGTVLDPFCGTGTVLLEANISGRDAKGVDANPLARLISRVKTTYVKTEKLQKTLTTLVQSAKRAKVSEVHDYSSISRWFSPSTIDQLQRLELAIEKLKETEVKEFFLLCLSNLVKKVSFADPCISVPVRLNPDRFAQNPSKRESLLFKLKTLENIDVYDKFEGVCSLNINRIEKLRNIYGGDVKSEIVSSDARCITKQIGNDEKLPDKSIDLILTSPPYAGAQKYIRSSWLNLYWLGTKDNEEIRELNKKNIGREDYVKSEIYEIKTGIDSADRVLNSLYDEGKYERA
;
A
#
# COMPACT_ATOMS: atom_id res chain seq x y z
N MET A 1 -3.11 -12.24 23.09
CA MET A 1 -2.96 -13.65 23.50
C MET A 1 -1.53 -13.88 23.96
N THR A 2 -1.30 -14.81 24.87
CA THR A 2 0.05 -15.24 25.26
C THR A 2 0.59 -16.28 24.27
N ASP A 3 1.92 -16.46 24.24
CA ASP A 3 2.57 -17.48 23.39
C ASP A 3 2.00 -18.89 23.66
N THR A 4 1.76 -19.23 24.93
CA THR A 4 1.16 -20.50 25.35
C THR A 4 -0.27 -20.66 24.84
N GLU A 5 -1.09 -19.60 24.90
CA GLU A 5 -2.46 -19.62 24.37
C GLU A 5 -2.47 -19.89 22.86
N VAL A 6 -1.59 -19.23 22.10
CA VAL A 6 -1.48 -19.44 20.65
C VAL A 6 -1.09 -20.90 20.36
N LYS A 7 -0.07 -21.43 21.03
CA LYS A 7 0.39 -22.81 20.83
C LYS A 7 -0.69 -23.85 21.15
N ASN A 8 -1.43 -23.66 22.24
CA ASN A 8 -2.53 -24.54 22.61
C ASN A 8 -3.65 -24.51 21.56
N LEU A 9 -3.99 -23.34 21.03
CA LEU A 9 -4.98 -23.19 19.98
C LEU A 9 -4.53 -23.85 18.66
N VAL A 10 -3.27 -23.67 18.27
CA VAL A 10 -2.73 -24.33 17.06
C VAL A 10 -2.77 -25.85 17.23
N ASN A 11 -2.44 -26.37 18.42
CA ASN A 11 -2.53 -27.81 18.69
C ASN A 11 -3.98 -28.32 18.61
N SER A 12 -4.96 -27.58 19.13
CA SER A 12 -6.36 -27.98 19.03
C SER A 12 -6.86 -27.96 17.58
N PHE A 13 -6.42 -26.99 16.78
CA PHE A 13 -6.69 -26.95 15.35
C PHE A 13 -6.08 -28.16 14.63
N ARG A 14 -4.82 -28.52 14.93
CA ARG A 14 -4.19 -29.69 14.32
C ARG A 14 -4.91 -30.99 14.65
N ILE A 15 -5.32 -31.19 15.89
CA ILE A 15 -6.07 -32.38 16.31
C ILE A 15 -7.40 -32.44 15.55
N ARG A 16 -8.17 -31.36 15.54
CA ARG A 16 -9.46 -31.30 14.83
C ARG A 16 -9.31 -31.58 13.33
N TYR A 17 -8.33 -30.96 12.68
CA TYR A 17 -8.09 -31.21 11.24
C TYR A 17 -7.68 -32.66 10.98
N ALA A 18 -6.86 -33.27 11.85
CA ALA A 18 -6.47 -34.67 11.70
C ALA A 18 -7.66 -35.63 11.86
N GLU A 19 -8.64 -35.28 12.68
CA GLU A 19 -9.86 -36.06 12.88
C GLU A 19 -10.87 -35.91 11.74
N THR A 20 -11.07 -34.70 11.22
CA THR A 20 -12.15 -34.41 10.25
C THR A 20 -11.67 -34.33 8.80
N CYS A 21 -10.39 -34.03 8.56
CA CYS A 21 -9.86 -33.60 7.27
C CYS A 21 -10.59 -32.38 6.66
N GLU A 22 -11.31 -31.61 7.47
CA GLU A 22 -12.05 -30.43 7.02
C GLU A 22 -11.31 -29.13 7.33
N PRO A 23 -11.35 -28.11 6.44
CA PRO A 23 -10.79 -26.80 6.72
C PRO A 23 -11.35 -26.18 8.00
N ILE A 24 -10.46 -25.58 8.80
CA ILE A 24 -10.86 -24.90 10.02
C ILE A 24 -11.17 -23.45 9.71
N GLN A 25 -12.44 -23.08 9.90
CA GLN A 25 -12.87 -21.70 9.77
C GLN A 25 -12.41 -20.88 10.98
N ILE A 26 -11.66 -19.81 10.71
CA ILE A 26 -11.11 -18.92 11.74
C ILE A 26 -11.56 -17.49 11.45
N ASN A 27 -12.17 -16.84 12.43
CA ASN A 27 -12.40 -15.40 12.42
C ASN A 27 -11.33 -14.68 13.25
N PHE A 28 -10.30 -14.14 12.59
CA PHE A 28 -9.22 -13.45 13.28
C PHE A 28 -9.66 -12.20 14.05
N ARG A 29 -10.77 -11.54 13.66
CA ARG A 29 -11.26 -10.37 14.40
C ARG A 29 -11.87 -10.72 15.75
N GLU A 30 -12.49 -11.90 15.84
CA GLU A 30 -12.99 -12.44 17.10
C GLU A 30 -11.84 -13.00 17.94
N LEU A 31 -10.93 -13.72 17.28
CA LEU A 31 -9.81 -14.39 17.95
C LEU A 31 -8.83 -13.40 18.61
N VAL A 32 -8.55 -12.26 17.95
CA VAL A 32 -7.71 -11.19 18.52
C VAL A 32 -8.49 -9.88 18.65
N SER A 33 -9.60 -9.96 19.37
CA SER A 33 -10.57 -8.87 19.57
C SER A 33 -10.00 -7.61 20.23
N ASN A 34 -8.89 -7.74 20.96
CA ASN A 34 -8.16 -6.63 21.55
C ASN A 34 -7.64 -5.61 20.53
N LEU A 35 -7.55 -5.98 19.24
CA LEU A 35 -7.14 -5.08 18.15
C LEU A 35 -8.30 -4.29 17.52
N ASN A 36 -9.55 -4.54 17.90
CA ASN A 36 -10.71 -3.94 17.23
C ASN A 36 -10.97 -2.47 17.59
N SER A 37 -10.46 -1.97 18.72
CA SER A 37 -10.89 -0.71 19.33
C SER A 37 -9.94 0.47 19.16
N SER A 38 -8.79 0.32 18.49
CA SER A 38 -7.81 1.41 18.38
C SER A 38 -7.01 1.42 17.08
N GLU A 39 -6.61 2.62 16.66
CA GLU A 39 -5.63 2.81 15.61
C GLU A 39 -4.24 2.33 16.07
N ARG A 40 -3.84 1.18 15.54
CA ARG A 40 -2.56 0.53 15.80
C ARG A 40 -1.45 1.14 14.94
N TYR A 41 -0.50 1.81 15.59
CA TYR A 41 0.72 2.38 14.98
C TYR A 41 0.45 3.16 13.67
N THR A 42 1.12 2.79 12.59
CA THR A 42 1.11 3.45 11.27
C THR A 42 0.20 2.73 10.25
N HIS A 43 -0.68 1.81 10.66
CA HIS A 43 -1.56 1.07 9.74
C HIS A 43 -2.51 1.95 8.91
N LEU A 44 -2.84 3.16 9.41
CA LEU A 44 -3.70 4.14 8.75
C LEU A 44 -2.94 5.35 8.18
N ILE A 45 -1.61 5.25 8.03
CA ILE A 45 -0.77 6.36 7.52
C ILE A 45 -1.15 6.80 6.09
N HIS A 46 -1.73 5.88 5.31
CA HIS A 46 -2.24 6.12 3.96
C HIS A 46 -3.41 5.16 3.66
N SER A 47 -4.39 5.62 2.87
CA SER A 47 -5.48 4.76 2.36
C SER A 47 -4.99 3.92 1.18
N TYR A 48 -5.36 2.64 1.13
CA TYR A 48 -5.02 1.76 0.02
C TYR A 48 -6.09 0.66 -0.05
N PRO A 49 -6.53 0.24 -1.25
CA PRO A 49 -7.56 -0.79 -1.37
C PRO A 49 -7.06 -2.15 -0.88
N ALA A 50 -7.99 -2.99 -0.42
CA ALA A 50 -7.74 -4.41 -0.16
C ALA A 50 -6.51 -4.71 0.73
N LYS A 51 -6.33 -3.94 1.82
CA LYS A 51 -5.27 -4.19 2.81
C LYS A 51 -5.56 -5.46 3.62
N LEU A 52 -4.54 -6.27 3.86
CA LEU A 52 -4.59 -7.37 4.83
C LEU A 52 -4.98 -6.83 6.22
N LEU A 53 -5.88 -7.54 6.90
CA LEU A 53 -6.25 -7.25 8.28
C LEU A 53 -5.05 -7.53 9.20
N CYS A 54 -4.64 -6.55 10.02
CA CYS A 54 -3.50 -6.71 10.92
C CYS A 54 -3.68 -7.83 11.96
N HIS A 55 -4.92 -8.22 12.26
CA HIS A 55 -5.27 -9.37 13.11
C HIS A 55 -4.59 -10.68 12.68
N ILE A 56 -4.45 -10.88 11.37
CA ILE A 56 -3.85 -12.09 10.80
C ILE A 56 -2.35 -12.15 11.12
N PRO A 57 -1.50 -11.20 10.68
CA PRO A 57 -0.09 -11.22 11.02
C PRO A 57 0.18 -11.07 12.50
N TYR A 58 -0.65 -10.32 13.23
CA TYR A 58 -0.56 -10.29 14.69
C TYR A 58 -0.64 -11.72 15.26
N PHE A 59 -1.67 -12.50 14.94
CA PHE A 59 -1.83 -13.86 15.45
C PHE A 59 -0.59 -14.74 15.19
N PHE A 60 -0.07 -14.74 13.96
CA PHE A 60 1.08 -15.58 13.59
C PHE A 60 2.41 -15.11 14.20
N LEU A 61 2.56 -13.82 14.47
CA LEU A 61 3.83 -13.22 14.94
C LEU A 61 3.86 -12.95 16.45
N GLN A 62 2.74 -13.15 17.15
CA GLN A 62 2.68 -13.10 18.63
C GLN A 62 3.39 -14.30 19.31
N THR A 63 3.79 -15.30 18.54
CA THR A 63 4.40 -16.55 19.02
C THR A 63 5.67 -16.85 18.24
N ASP A 64 6.60 -17.57 18.86
CA ASP A 64 7.82 -18.05 18.20
C ASP A 64 7.62 -19.38 17.47
N TYR A 65 6.40 -19.92 17.50
CA TYR A 65 6.08 -21.20 16.88
C TYR A 65 6.25 -21.21 15.36
N PHE A 66 5.84 -20.13 14.69
CA PHE A 66 5.88 -20.01 13.22
C PHE A 66 7.13 -19.33 12.69
N CYS A 67 7.77 -18.48 13.52
CA CYS A 67 8.95 -17.73 13.15
C CYS A 67 9.75 -17.44 14.43
N PRO A 68 11.07 -17.70 14.49
CA PRO A 68 11.90 -17.33 15.63
C PRO A 68 11.82 -15.82 15.94
N LYS A 69 12.09 -15.40 17.19
CA LYS A 69 12.02 -13.96 17.59
C LYS A 69 12.87 -13.05 16.73
N THR A 70 14.05 -13.53 16.32
CA THR A 70 15.00 -12.81 15.46
C THR A 70 14.94 -13.31 14.02
N GLY A 71 13.87 -14.01 13.65
CA GLY A 71 13.68 -14.53 12.31
C GLY A 71 13.28 -13.44 11.31
N THR A 72 13.36 -13.80 10.03
CA THR A 72 12.97 -12.93 8.92
C THR A 72 11.65 -13.38 8.30
N VAL A 73 10.70 -12.44 8.21
CA VAL A 73 9.39 -12.66 7.57
C VAL A 73 9.41 -12.10 6.15
N LEU A 74 8.90 -12.86 5.18
CA LEU A 74 8.73 -12.41 3.79
C LEU A 74 7.24 -12.25 3.46
N ASP A 75 6.89 -11.12 2.86
CA ASP A 75 5.62 -10.92 2.17
C ASP A 75 5.88 -10.61 0.67
N PRO A 76 5.73 -11.59 -0.24
CA PRO A 76 5.95 -11.39 -1.67
C PRO A 76 4.87 -10.51 -2.36
N PHE A 77 3.82 -10.13 -1.64
CA PHE A 77 2.75 -9.23 -2.10
C PHE A 77 2.45 -8.20 -1.00
N CYS A 78 3.49 -7.51 -0.54
CA CYS A 78 3.44 -6.77 0.72
C CYS A 78 2.45 -5.61 0.72
N GLY A 79 2.04 -5.11 -0.45
CA GLY A 79 1.17 -3.96 -0.56
C GLY A 79 1.73 -2.80 0.26
N THR A 80 0.91 -2.30 1.18
CA THR A 80 1.31 -1.20 2.09
C THR A 80 2.10 -1.65 3.32
N GLY A 81 2.60 -2.89 3.38
CA GLY A 81 3.46 -3.37 4.46
C GLY A 81 2.74 -3.71 5.77
N THR A 82 1.54 -4.30 5.72
CA THR A 82 0.85 -4.73 6.96
C THR A 82 1.65 -5.82 7.67
N VAL A 83 2.11 -6.85 6.94
CA VAL A 83 2.93 -7.93 7.49
C VAL A 83 4.27 -7.39 7.99
N LEU A 84 4.92 -6.55 7.19
CA LEU A 84 6.21 -5.95 7.53
C LEU A 84 6.13 -5.17 8.85
N LEU A 85 5.13 -4.30 9.01
CA LEU A 85 4.96 -3.55 10.26
C LEU A 85 4.73 -4.48 11.47
N GLU A 86 3.86 -5.49 11.35
CA GLU A 86 3.61 -6.42 12.47
C GLU A 86 4.82 -7.30 12.78
N ALA A 87 5.65 -7.65 11.80
CA ALA A 87 6.92 -8.34 12.01
C ALA A 87 7.87 -7.47 12.85
N ASN A 88 8.09 -6.21 12.47
CA ASN A 88 8.92 -5.29 13.26
C ASN A 88 8.37 -5.07 14.67
N ILE A 89 7.04 -4.92 14.84
CA ILE A 89 6.43 -4.79 16.18
C ILE A 89 6.68 -6.04 17.03
N SER A 90 6.75 -7.22 16.41
CA SER A 90 7.04 -8.48 17.09
C SER A 90 8.53 -8.75 17.34
N GLY A 91 9.42 -7.84 16.93
CA GLY A 91 10.86 -7.99 17.09
C GLY A 91 11.59 -8.68 15.93
N ARG A 92 10.91 -8.90 14.80
CA ARG A 92 11.42 -9.64 13.63
C ARG A 92 11.78 -8.71 12.48
N ASP A 93 12.73 -9.15 11.67
CA ASP A 93 13.03 -8.51 10.40
C ASP A 93 11.97 -8.87 9.36
N ALA A 94 11.79 -7.99 8.38
CA ALA A 94 10.85 -8.23 7.31
C ALA A 94 11.37 -7.82 5.92
N LYS A 95 10.96 -8.60 4.93
CA LYS A 95 11.22 -8.35 3.52
C LYS A 95 9.90 -8.30 2.77
N GLY A 96 9.75 -7.31 1.89
CA GLY A 96 8.53 -7.10 1.10
C GLY A 96 8.82 -7.05 -0.39
N VAL A 97 7.86 -7.51 -1.19
CA VAL A 97 7.85 -7.34 -2.64
C VAL A 97 6.49 -6.81 -3.05
N ASP A 98 6.47 -5.79 -3.91
CA ASP A 98 5.23 -5.30 -4.51
C ASP A 98 5.52 -4.58 -5.83
N ALA A 99 4.66 -4.79 -6.84
CA ALA A 99 4.81 -4.17 -8.14
C ALA A 99 4.46 -2.68 -8.14
N ASN A 100 3.58 -2.23 -7.25
CA ASN A 100 3.09 -0.86 -7.23
C ASN A 100 4.08 0.08 -6.50
N PRO A 101 4.69 1.07 -7.18
CA PRO A 101 5.59 2.04 -6.54
C PRO A 101 4.98 2.76 -5.34
N LEU A 102 3.68 3.08 -5.39
CA LEU A 102 2.98 3.71 -4.27
C LEU A 102 2.93 2.78 -3.05
N ALA A 103 2.61 1.50 -3.27
CA ALA A 103 2.51 0.53 -2.19
C ALA A 103 3.87 0.37 -1.48
N ARG A 104 4.95 0.27 -2.26
CA ARG A 104 6.32 0.23 -1.76
C ARG A 104 6.70 1.47 -0.96
N LEU A 105 6.38 2.68 -1.45
CA LEU A 105 6.61 3.94 -0.70
C LEU A 105 5.85 3.92 0.64
N ILE A 106 4.57 3.54 0.62
CA ILE A 106 3.75 3.45 1.84
C ILE A 106 4.37 2.45 2.81
N SER A 107 4.80 1.29 2.32
CA SER A 107 5.42 0.25 3.13
C SER A 107 6.69 0.76 3.81
N ARG A 108 7.62 1.37 3.07
CA ARG A 108 8.88 1.92 3.62
C ARG A 108 8.61 2.94 4.73
N VAL A 109 7.77 3.94 4.47
CA VAL A 109 7.48 4.98 5.48
C VAL A 109 6.71 4.40 6.66
N LYS A 110 5.78 3.45 6.44
CA LYS A 110 5.04 2.77 7.51
C LYS A 110 5.99 2.04 8.47
N THR A 111 7.12 1.54 7.97
CA THR A 111 8.11 0.76 8.71
C THR A 111 9.40 1.52 8.98
N THR A 112 9.36 2.86 9.00
CA THR A 112 10.55 3.66 9.28
C THR A 112 10.21 4.72 10.32
N TYR A 113 10.97 4.74 11.43
CA TYR A 113 10.87 5.82 12.39
C TYR A 113 11.76 6.98 11.97
N VAL A 114 11.18 8.18 11.92
CA VAL A 114 11.90 9.45 11.76
C VAL A 114 11.55 10.33 12.95
N LYS A 115 12.56 10.96 13.57
CA LYS A 115 12.37 11.86 14.71
C LYS A 115 11.31 12.91 14.40
N THR A 116 10.28 12.99 15.22
CA THR A 116 9.09 13.80 14.91
C THR A 116 9.37 15.29 15.00
N GLU A 117 10.31 15.73 15.85
CA GLU A 117 10.76 17.12 15.94
C GLU A 117 11.38 17.57 14.61
N LYS A 118 12.09 16.67 13.93
CA LYS A 118 12.67 16.90 12.61
C LYS A 118 11.60 17.03 11.54
N LEU A 119 10.61 16.14 11.54
CA LEU A 119 9.47 16.20 10.62
C LEU A 119 8.68 17.49 10.81
N GLN A 120 8.41 17.91 12.05
CA GLN A 120 7.70 19.16 12.35
C GLN A 120 8.47 20.39 11.85
N LYS A 121 9.77 20.49 12.15
CA LYS A 121 10.62 21.60 11.65
C LYS A 121 10.68 21.63 10.12
N THR A 122 10.79 20.46 9.50
CA THR A 122 10.84 20.34 8.04
C THR A 122 9.50 20.75 7.43
N LEU A 123 8.36 20.34 8.00
CA LEU A 123 7.02 20.71 7.53
C LEU A 123 6.86 22.24 7.47
N THR A 124 7.20 22.95 8.55
CA THR A 124 7.09 24.41 8.62
C THR A 124 7.91 25.09 7.53
N THR A 125 9.16 24.69 7.36
CA THR A 125 10.05 25.29 6.35
C THR A 125 9.65 24.91 4.92
N LEU A 126 9.17 23.69 4.72
CA LEU A 126 8.73 23.17 3.43
C LEU A 126 7.50 23.92 2.92
N VAL A 127 6.46 24.09 3.75
CA VAL A 127 5.23 24.79 3.36
C VAL A 127 5.52 26.26 3.04
N GLN A 128 6.36 26.92 3.84
CA GLN A 128 6.81 28.28 3.55
C GLN A 128 7.58 28.38 2.23
N SER A 129 8.45 27.40 1.95
CA SER A 129 9.19 27.32 0.69
C SER A 129 8.25 27.11 -0.50
N ALA A 130 7.29 26.19 -0.38
CA ALA A 130 6.32 25.90 -1.44
C ALA A 130 5.45 27.14 -1.77
N LYS A 131 4.93 27.83 -0.76
CA LYS A 131 4.16 29.08 -0.94
C LYS A 131 4.95 30.17 -1.68
N ARG A 132 6.27 30.24 -1.50
CA ARG A 132 7.16 31.21 -2.16
C ARG A 132 7.74 30.74 -3.50
N ALA A 133 7.64 29.45 -3.82
CA ALA A 133 8.26 28.90 -5.02
C ALA A 133 7.67 29.55 -6.28
N LYS A 134 8.52 29.92 -7.25
CA LYS A 134 8.02 30.31 -8.57
C LYS A 134 7.98 29.06 -9.43
N VAL A 135 6.81 28.74 -9.96
CA VAL A 135 6.68 27.70 -10.98
C VAL A 135 7.23 28.27 -12.28
N SER A 136 8.44 27.85 -12.67
CA SER A 136 9.12 28.34 -13.87
C SER A 136 8.83 27.50 -15.12
N GLU A 137 8.35 26.26 -14.96
CA GLU A 137 8.10 25.34 -16.06
C GLU A 137 6.60 25.12 -16.26
N VAL A 138 6.13 25.41 -17.47
CA VAL A 138 4.78 25.04 -17.94
C VAL A 138 4.79 23.53 -18.19
N HIS A 139 4.34 22.76 -17.21
CA HIS A 139 4.09 21.33 -17.40
C HIS A 139 2.73 21.14 -18.07
N ASP A 140 2.64 20.16 -18.97
CA ASP A 140 1.35 19.75 -19.52
C ASP A 140 0.54 19.01 -18.45
N TYR A 141 -0.57 19.62 -18.04
CA TYR A 141 -1.51 19.08 -17.07
C TYR A 141 -2.81 18.59 -17.73
N SER A 142 -2.85 18.47 -19.06
CA SER A 142 -4.02 18.04 -19.81
C SER A 142 -4.63 16.75 -19.22
N SER A 143 -3.77 15.78 -18.87
CA SER A 143 -4.16 14.49 -18.28
C SER A 143 -4.83 14.60 -16.91
N ILE A 144 -4.47 15.60 -16.09
CA ILE A 144 -4.99 15.78 -14.73
C ILE A 144 -5.98 16.95 -14.56
N SER A 145 -6.10 17.84 -15.55
CA SER A 145 -6.93 19.06 -15.53
C SER A 145 -8.40 18.80 -15.14
N ARG A 146 -8.94 17.64 -15.51
CA ARG A 146 -10.32 17.25 -15.18
C ARG A 146 -10.53 16.86 -13.71
N TRP A 147 -9.45 16.68 -12.94
CA TRP A 147 -9.47 16.14 -11.58
C TRP A 147 -9.21 17.17 -10.49
N PHE A 148 -8.72 18.36 -10.85
CA PHE A 148 -8.32 19.38 -9.90
C PHE A 148 -8.67 20.76 -10.46
N SER A 149 -8.87 21.76 -9.59
CA SER A 149 -8.92 23.15 -10.05
C SER A 149 -7.51 23.63 -10.45
N PRO A 150 -7.38 24.66 -11.31
CA PRO A 150 -6.07 25.21 -11.66
C PRO A 150 -5.26 25.66 -10.43
N SER A 151 -5.92 26.25 -9.43
CA SER A 151 -5.30 26.63 -8.16
C SER A 151 -4.77 25.42 -7.38
N THR A 152 -5.53 24.32 -7.33
CA THR A 152 -5.09 23.09 -6.68
C THR A 152 -3.87 22.49 -7.37
N ILE A 153 -3.83 22.49 -8.71
CA ILE A 153 -2.66 21.99 -9.46
C ILE A 153 -1.41 22.81 -9.14
N ASP A 154 -1.50 24.14 -9.17
CA ASP A 154 -0.37 25.04 -8.83
C ASP A 154 0.15 24.78 -7.41
N GLN A 155 -0.73 24.67 -6.42
CA GLN A 155 -0.32 24.42 -5.04
C GLN A 155 0.29 23.02 -4.84
N LEU A 156 -0.27 21.98 -5.46
CA LEU A 156 0.29 20.62 -5.41
C LEU A 156 1.67 20.56 -6.09
N GLN A 157 1.85 21.23 -7.22
CA GLN A 157 3.15 21.31 -7.91
C GLN A 157 4.21 22.01 -7.03
N ARG A 158 3.84 23.11 -6.38
CA ARG A 158 4.77 23.82 -5.48
C ARG A 158 5.19 22.95 -4.30
N LEU A 159 4.27 22.14 -3.76
CA LEU A 159 4.59 21.15 -2.74
C LEU A 159 5.51 20.06 -3.28
N GLU A 160 5.21 19.47 -4.44
CA GLU A 160 6.05 18.48 -5.13
C GLU A 160 7.49 19.03 -5.30
N LEU A 161 7.65 20.22 -5.89
CA LEU A 161 8.96 20.87 -6.09
C LEU A 161 9.70 21.18 -4.78
N ALA A 162 8.98 21.51 -3.70
CA ALA A 162 9.59 21.74 -2.40
C ALA A 162 10.06 20.44 -1.74
N ILE A 163 9.27 19.37 -1.87
CA ILE A 163 9.60 18.02 -1.36
C ILE A 163 10.82 17.46 -2.13
N GLU A 164 10.88 17.65 -3.44
CA GLU A 164 11.98 17.15 -4.27
C GLU A 164 13.35 17.70 -3.87
N LYS A 165 13.39 18.92 -3.29
CA LYS A 165 14.61 19.58 -2.79
C LYS A 165 15.11 19.03 -1.46
N LEU A 166 14.33 18.20 -0.77
CA LEU A 166 14.76 17.56 0.47
C LEU A 166 15.87 16.54 0.18
N LYS A 167 16.96 16.61 0.96
CA LYS A 167 18.14 15.76 0.76
C LYS A 167 18.04 14.41 1.46
N GLU A 168 17.33 14.35 2.58
CA GLU A 168 17.25 13.15 3.40
C GLU A 168 16.12 12.25 2.92
N THR A 169 16.47 11.04 2.52
CA THR A 169 15.56 10.11 1.85
C THR A 169 14.32 9.80 2.68
N GLU A 170 14.47 9.42 3.94
CA GLU A 170 13.35 9.02 4.81
C GLU A 170 12.41 10.20 5.09
N VAL A 171 12.96 11.41 5.22
CA VAL A 171 12.20 12.64 5.39
C VAL A 171 11.45 12.99 4.10
N LYS A 172 12.13 12.90 2.94
CA LYS A 172 11.53 13.13 1.62
C LYS A 172 10.39 12.15 1.36
N GLU A 173 10.63 10.86 1.58
CA GLU A 173 9.63 9.79 1.41
C GLU A 173 8.42 10.00 2.32
N PHE A 174 8.63 10.42 3.57
CA PHE A 174 7.53 10.78 4.47
C PHE A 174 6.63 11.88 3.88
N PHE A 175 7.21 12.95 3.33
CA PHE A 175 6.43 14.04 2.75
C PHE A 175 5.82 13.68 1.39
N LEU A 176 6.49 12.86 0.56
CA LEU A 176 5.91 12.28 -0.65
C LEU A 176 4.69 11.41 -0.32
N LEU A 177 4.77 10.61 0.75
CA LEU A 177 3.63 9.83 1.24
C LEU A 177 2.47 10.75 1.66
N CYS A 178 2.76 11.82 2.40
CA CYS A 178 1.72 12.77 2.83
C CYS A 178 1.09 13.50 1.64
N LEU A 179 1.90 13.87 0.64
CA LEU A 179 1.41 14.46 -0.61
C LEU A 179 0.49 13.48 -1.32
N SER A 180 0.92 12.23 -1.49
CA SER A 180 0.09 11.17 -2.07
C SER A 180 -1.23 10.99 -1.30
N ASN A 181 -1.22 10.95 0.04
CA ASN A 181 -2.45 10.81 0.84
C ASN A 181 -3.40 12.00 0.65
N LEU A 182 -2.87 13.18 0.36
CA LEU A 182 -3.62 14.39 0.09
C LEU A 182 -4.31 14.36 -1.29
N VAL A 183 -3.65 13.83 -2.34
CA VAL A 183 -4.09 13.91 -3.74
C VAL A 183 -5.59 13.68 -3.92
N LYS A 184 -6.10 12.52 -3.46
CA LYS A 184 -7.53 12.20 -3.64
C LYS A 184 -8.45 13.12 -2.83
N LYS A 185 -8.00 13.61 -1.68
CA LYS A 185 -8.79 14.46 -0.76
C LYS A 185 -9.02 15.86 -1.32
N VAL A 186 -8.13 16.36 -2.18
CA VAL A 186 -8.24 17.67 -2.85
C VAL A 186 -8.65 17.56 -4.31
N SER A 187 -8.93 16.34 -4.79
CA SER A 187 -9.40 16.09 -6.15
C SER A 187 -10.92 16.08 -6.25
N PHE A 188 -11.44 16.27 -7.47
CA PHE A 188 -12.82 15.99 -7.84
C PHE A 188 -13.15 14.50 -7.95
N ALA A 189 -12.25 13.59 -7.53
CA ALA A 189 -12.53 12.16 -7.53
C ALA A 189 -13.50 11.78 -6.39
N ASP A 190 -14.37 10.82 -6.67
CA ASP A 190 -15.30 10.26 -5.71
C ASP A 190 -14.58 9.37 -4.70
N PRO A 191 -14.55 9.74 -3.39
CA PRO A 191 -13.86 8.95 -2.39
C PRO A 191 -14.53 7.60 -2.10
N CYS A 192 -15.79 7.41 -2.50
CA CYS A 192 -16.51 6.14 -2.33
C CYS A 192 -16.14 5.10 -3.40
N ILE A 193 -15.42 5.50 -4.45
CA ILE A 193 -15.04 4.62 -5.55
C ILE A 193 -13.53 4.42 -5.54
N SER A 194 -13.09 3.16 -5.56
CA SER A 194 -11.67 2.81 -5.45
C SER A 194 -10.86 3.31 -6.66
N VAL A 195 -11.40 3.13 -7.86
CA VAL A 195 -10.90 3.72 -9.10
C VAL A 195 -11.33 5.17 -9.20
N PRO A 196 -10.44 6.11 -9.58
CA PRO A 196 -10.83 7.50 -9.75
C PRO A 196 -11.99 7.66 -10.74
N VAL A 197 -13.10 8.20 -10.23
CA VAL A 197 -14.28 8.59 -11.00
C VAL A 197 -14.64 10.00 -10.55
N ARG A 198 -14.91 10.92 -11.48
CA ARG A 198 -15.22 12.30 -11.12
C ARG A 198 -16.59 12.35 -10.43
N LEU A 199 -16.68 13.15 -9.36
CA LEU A 199 -17.92 13.50 -8.70
C LEU A 199 -18.92 14.05 -9.73
N ASN A 200 -20.11 13.47 -9.78
CA ASN A 200 -21.16 13.84 -10.74
C ASN A 200 -22.49 14.07 -9.99
N PRO A 201 -22.89 15.34 -9.76
CA PRO A 201 -24.17 15.71 -9.15
C PRO A 201 -25.41 15.12 -9.83
N ASP A 202 -25.35 14.91 -11.15
CA ASP A 202 -26.51 14.46 -11.93
C ASP A 202 -26.89 13.01 -11.61
N ARG A 203 -25.96 12.21 -11.07
CA ARG A 203 -26.27 10.87 -10.53
C ARG A 203 -27.28 10.90 -9.40
N PHE A 204 -27.44 12.05 -8.72
CA PHE A 204 -28.36 12.25 -7.62
C PHE A 204 -29.51 13.20 -7.98
N ALA A 205 -29.89 13.29 -9.26
CA ALA A 205 -31.00 14.14 -9.71
C ALA A 205 -32.31 13.86 -8.94
N GLN A 206 -32.55 12.62 -8.54
CA GLN A 206 -33.73 12.19 -7.77
C GLN A 206 -33.55 12.32 -6.24
N ASN A 207 -32.38 12.77 -5.76
CA ASN A 207 -32.09 12.97 -4.34
C ASN A 207 -31.51 14.38 -4.10
N PRO A 208 -32.38 15.39 -3.91
CA PRO A 208 -31.96 16.80 -3.82
C PRO A 208 -30.92 17.08 -2.74
N SER A 209 -31.04 16.48 -1.56
CA SER A 209 -30.10 16.71 -0.45
C SER A 209 -28.70 16.18 -0.74
N LYS A 210 -28.59 14.97 -1.31
CA LYS A 210 -27.30 14.43 -1.76
C LYS A 210 -26.70 15.27 -2.89
N ARG A 211 -27.53 15.72 -3.83
CA ARG A 211 -27.08 16.59 -4.93
C ARG A 211 -26.52 17.91 -4.41
N GLU A 212 -27.23 18.56 -3.49
CA GLU A 212 -26.79 19.83 -2.88
C GLU A 212 -25.49 19.66 -2.09
N SER A 213 -25.38 18.63 -1.26
CA SER A 213 -24.15 18.30 -0.54
C SER A 213 -22.95 18.10 -1.49
N LEU A 214 -23.19 17.45 -2.64
CA LEU A 214 -22.17 17.21 -3.64
C LEU A 214 -21.75 18.48 -4.39
N LEU A 215 -22.70 19.36 -4.73
CA LEU A 215 -22.42 20.67 -5.30
C LEU A 215 -21.61 21.55 -4.34
N PHE A 216 -21.99 21.56 -3.06
CA PHE A 216 -21.24 22.25 -2.02
C PHE A 216 -19.79 21.73 -1.95
N LYS A 217 -19.61 20.40 -1.93
CA LYS A 217 -18.28 19.77 -1.93
C LYS A 217 -17.45 20.17 -3.15
N LEU A 218 -18.03 20.20 -4.35
CA LEU A 218 -17.33 20.64 -5.56
C LEU A 218 -16.85 22.09 -5.43
N LYS A 219 -17.71 23.00 -4.94
CA LYS A 219 -17.35 24.40 -4.70
C LYS A 219 -16.26 24.55 -3.63
N THR A 220 -16.27 23.71 -2.59
CA THR A 220 -15.18 23.64 -1.60
C THR A 220 -13.87 23.22 -2.25
N LEU A 221 -13.90 22.19 -3.11
CA LEU A 221 -12.71 21.69 -3.80
C LEU A 221 -12.13 22.70 -4.80
N GLU A 222 -12.96 23.53 -5.42
CA GLU A 222 -12.49 24.58 -6.32
C GLU A 222 -11.58 25.61 -5.61
N ASN A 223 -11.86 25.88 -4.34
CA ASN A 223 -11.23 26.92 -3.53
C ASN A 223 -10.43 26.35 -2.34
N ILE A 224 -10.07 25.07 -2.39
CA ILE A 224 -9.41 24.40 -1.27
C ILE A 224 -8.00 24.94 -1.05
N ASP A 225 -7.67 25.26 0.20
CA ASP A 225 -6.29 25.51 0.62
C ASP A 225 -5.57 24.16 0.73
N VAL A 226 -4.71 23.88 -0.25
CA VAL A 226 -3.97 22.62 -0.34
C VAL A 226 -2.90 22.57 0.75
N TYR A 227 -2.29 23.71 1.10
CA TYR A 227 -1.27 23.78 2.13
C TYR A 227 -1.83 23.45 3.50
N ASP A 228 -2.98 24.05 3.87
CA ASP A 228 -3.68 23.73 5.13
C ASP A 228 -3.98 22.23 5.24
N LYS A 229 -4.52 21.64 4.16
CA LYS A 229 -4.84 20.21 4.14
C LYS A 229 -3.58 19.34 4.18
N PHE A 230 -2.49 19.76 3.53
CA PHE A 230 -1.21 19.08 3.59
C PHE A 230 -0.63 19.08 5.01
N GLU A 231 -0.66 20.23 5.70
CA GLU A 231 -0.22 20.38 7.09
C GLU A 231 -1.04 19.48 8.02
N GLY A 232 -2.37 19.41 7.83
CA GLY A 232 -3.23 18.51 8.58
C GLY A 232 -2.89 17.02 8.38
N VAL A 233 -2.68 16.60 7.13
CA VAL A 233 -2.26 15.21 6.80
C VAL A 233 -0.89 14.90 7.42
N CYS A 234 0.08 15.81 7.30
CA CYS A 234 1.41 15.63 7.87
C CYS A 234 1.34 15.52 9.39
N SER A 235 0.58 16.40 10.05
CA SER A 235 0.43 16.39 11.51
C SER A 235 -0.12 15.07 12.03
N LEU A 236 -1.18 14.55 11.38
CA LEU A 236 -1.73 13.22 11.71
C LEU A 236 -0.71 12.11 11.51
N ASN A 237 0.07 12.17 10.41
CA ASN A 237 1.06 11.15 10.10
C ASN A 237 2.31 11.23 11.00
N ILE A 238 2.73 12.42 11.44
CA ILE A 238 3.79 12.62 12.44
C ILE A 238 3.39 11.92 13.75
N ASN A 239 2.14 12.11 14.20
CA ASN A 239 1.63 11.43 15.40
C ASN A 239 1.62 9.90 15.26
N ARG A 240 1.41 9.37 14.06
CA ARG A 240 1.50 7.92 13.79
C ARG A 240 2.94 7.43 13.83
N ILE A 241 3.87 8.17 13.23
CA ILE A 241 5.31 7.85 13.25
C ILE A 241 5.85 7.87 14.68
N GLU A 242 5.39 8.79 15.53
CA GLU A 242 5.78 8.83 16.95
C GLU A 242 5.52 7.50 17.67
N LYS A 243 4.41 6.81 17.33
CA LYS A 243 4.08 5.50 17.91
C LYS A 243 5.13 4.43 17.59
N LEU A 244 5.99 4.63 16.59
CA LEU A 244 7.07 3.70 16.21
C LEU A 244 8.36 3.89 17.02
N ARG A 245 8.49 4.97 17.82
CA ARG A 245 9.73 5.33 18.54
C ARG A 245 10.36 4.15 19.29
N ASN A 246 9.54 3.36 19.98
CA ASN A 246 10.00 2.23 20.81
C ASN A 246 10.23 0.93 20.01
N ILE A 247 9.76 0.85 18.76
CA ILE A 247 9.95 -0.33 17.91
C ILE A 247 11.33 -0.28 17.25
N TYR A 248 11.67 0.86 16.64
CA TYR A 248 12.94 1.07 15.95
C TYR A 248 14.04 1.62 16.85
N GLY A 249 13.82 1.58 18.17
CA GLY A 249 14.89 1.67 19.16
C GLY A 249 15.68 0.36 19.31
N GLY A 250 15.20 -0.75 18.73
CA GLY A 250 15.90 -2.03 18.63
C GLY A 250 16.39 -2.35 17.21
N ASP A 251 17.13 -3.45 17.05
CA ASP A 251 17.78 -3.87 15.79
C ASP A 251 16.82 -4.54 14.77
N VAL A 252 15.60 -4.03 14.60
CA VAL A 252 14.64 -4.56 13.60
C VAL A 252 14.66 -3.77 12.30
N LYS A 253 14.58 -4.45 11.17
CA LYS A 253 14.62 -3.84 9.83
C LYS A 253 13.50 -4.35 8.93
N SER A 254 13.09 -3.47 8.02
CA SER A 254 12.09 -3.76 6.99
C SER A 254 12.62 -3.28 5.65
N GLU A 255 12.67 -4.16 4.66
CA GLU A 255 13.25 -3.85 3.35
C GLU A 255 12.31 -4.26 2.23
N ILE A 256 12.15 -3.38 1.23
CA ILE A 256 11.55 -3.77 -0.04
C ILE A 256 12.66 -4.31 -0.92
N VAL A 257 12.60 -5.61 -1.21
CA VAL A 257 13.71 -6.32 -1.84
C VAL A 257 13.49 -6.56 -3.33
N SER A 258 12.26 -6.48 -3.84
CA SER A 258 11.97 -6.58 -5.27
C SER A 258 10.71 -5.79 -5.66
N SER A 259 10.53 -5.58 -6.96
CA SER A 259 9.27 -5.09 -7.56
C SER A 259 8.51 -6.16 -8.34
N ASP A 260 8.97 -7.41 -8.32
CA ASP A 260 8.33 -8.53 -9.00
C ASP A 260 8.34 -9.77 -8.12
N ALA A 261 7.15 -10.23 -7.71
CA ALA A 261 7.00 -11.42 -6.87
C ALA A 261 7.53 -12.71 -7.54
N ARG A 262 7.68 -12.71 -8.87
CA ARG A 262 8.25 -13.83 -9.64
C ARG A 262 9.78 -13.86 -9.61
N CYS A 263 10.41 -12.74 -9.23
CA CYS A 263 11.85 -12.61 -9.11
C CYS A 263 12.20 -11.87 -7.82
N ILE A 264 12.31 -12.62 -6.72
CA ILE A 264 12.64 -12.08 -5.40
C ILE A 264 14.16 -11.96 -5.29
N THR A 265 14.65 -10.73 -5.19
CA THR A 265 16.07 -10.39 -5.20
C THR A 265 16.53 -9.97 -3.80
N LYS A 266 17.84 -9.79 -3.61
CA LYS A 266 18.40 -9.32 -2.32
C LYS A 266 18.10 -7.85 -2.05
N GLN A 267 18.01 -7.06 -3.12
CA GLN A 267 17.73 -5.63 -3.08
C GLN A 267 16.96 -5.23 -4.33
N ILE A 268 16.11 -4.22 -4.18
CA ILE A 268 15.33 -3.68 -5.27
C ILE A 268 16.23 -3.10 -6.38
N GLY A 269 15.98 -3.49 -7.63
CA GLY A 269 16.78 -3.06 -8.78
C GLY A 269 18.10 -3.83 -8.97
N ASN A 270 18.38 -4.84 -8.13
CA ASN A 270 19.45 -5.82 -8.35
C ASN A 270 18.87 -7.10 -8.98
N ASP A 271 19.68 -7.83 -9.74
CA ASP A 271 19.37 -9.14 -10.34
C ASP A 271 19.76 -10.34 -9.44
N GLU A 272 20.51 -10.10 -8.37
CA GLU A 272 20.92 -11.15 -7.44
C GLU A 272 19.72 -11.67 -6.63
N LYS A 273 19.37 -12.94 -6.85
CA LYS A 273 18.25 -13.61 -6.18
C LYS A 273 18.49 -13.73 -4.67
N LEU A 274 17.39 -13.68 -3.93
CA LEU A 274 17.41 -13.99 -2.51
C LEU A 274 17.87 -15.45 -2.32
N PRO A 275 18.79 -15.75 -1.38
CA PRO A 275 19.28 -17.11 -1.19
C PRO A 275 18.18 -18.08 -0.73
N ASP A 276 18.27 -19.33 -1.16
CA ASP A 276 17.39 -20.38 -0.65
C ASP A 276 17.52 -20.53 0.86
N LYS A 277 16.40 -20.85 1.52
CA LYS A 277 16.32 -21.07 2.99
C LYS A 277 16.79 -19.86 3.82
N SER A 278 16.74 -18.64 3.27
CA SER A 278 17.10 -17.41 3.99
C SER A 278 15.92 -16.71 4.69
N ILE A 279 14.72 -17.33 4.67
CA ILE A 279 13.47 -16.78 5.20
C ILE A 279 12.87 -17.81 6.14
N ASP A 280 12.47 -17.37 7.33
CA ASP A 280 11.90 -18.25 8.37
C ASP A 280 10.39 -18.42 8.22
N LEU A 281 9.70 -17.37 7.74
CA LEU A 281 8.25 -17.39 7.53
C LEU A 281 7.86 -16.58 6.29
N ILE A 282 7.06 -17.20 5.42
CA ILE A 282 6.33 -16.48 4.37
C ILE A 282 4.91 -16.23 4.86
N LEU A 283 4.53 -14.97 4.99
CA LEU A 283 3.18 -14.58 5.39
C LEU A 283 2.67 -13.51 4.44
N THR A 284 1.57 -13.79 3.76
CA THR A 284 1.10 -12.95 2.65
C THR A 284 -0.40 -13.08 2.42
N SER A 285 -0.93 -12.13 1.65
CA SER A 285 -2.24 -12.19 1.05
C SER A 285 -2.09 -11.86 -0.43
N PRO A 286 -2.11 -12.86 -1.32
CA PRO A 286 -1.92 -12.62 -2.75
C PRO A 286 -3.00 -11.69 -3.31
N PRO A 287 -2.74 -11.02 -4.45
CA PRO A 287 -3.68 -10.07 -5.04
C PRO A 287 -4.99 -10.75 -5.45
N TYR A 288 -6.10 -10.03 -5.31
CA TYR A 288 -7.42 -10.49 -5.74
C TYR A 288 -7.55 -10.36 -7.27
N ALA A 289 -7.27 -11.44 -7.99
CA ALA A 289 -7.29 -11.49 -9.45
C ALA A 289 -8.64 -11.00 -10.01
N GLY A 290 -8.60 -10.04 -10.93
CA GLY A 290 -9.77 -9.39 -11.54
C GLY A 290 -10.57 -8.47 -10.60
N ALA A 291 -10.71 -8.82 -9.32
CA ALA A 291 -11.54 -8.08 -8.38
C ALA A 291 -10.99 -6.68 -8.02
N GLN A 292 -9.66 -6.50 -8.04
CA GLN A 292 -9.04 -5.23 -7.65
C GLN A 292 -8.04 -4.70 -8.69
N LYS A 293 -8.31 -3.48 -9.17
CA LYS A 293 -7.48 -2.80 -10.18
C LYS A 293 -6.45 -1.88 -9.53
N TYR A 294 -5.44 -2.44 -8.84
CA TYR A 294 -4.53 -1.67 -7.97
C TYR A 294 -3.86 -0.45 -8.63
N ILE A 295 -3.17 -0.63 -9.77
CA ILE A 295 -2.50 0.46 -10.49
C ILE A 295 -3.52 1.52 -10.95
N ARG A 296 -4.65 1.09 -11.52
CA ARG A 296 -5.75 1.98 -11.91
C ARG A 296 -6.40 2.67 -10.70
N SER A 297 -6.42 2.07 -9.52
CA SER A 297 -6.94 2.73 -8.33
C SER A 297 -5.98 3.79 -7.81
N SER A 298 -4.68 3.64 -8.03
CA SER A 298 -3.63 4.56 -7.55
C SER A 298 -3.07 5.51 -8.61
N TRP A 299 -3.54 5.51 -9.86
CA TRP A 299 -2.88 6.28 -10.93
C TRP A 299 -2.77 7.78 -10.64
N LEU A 300 -3.79 8.39 -10.01
CA LEU A 300 -3.74 9.80 -9.59
C LEU A 300 -2.62 10.05 -8.57
N ASN A 301 -2.42 9.10 -7.65
CA ASN A 301 -1.34 9.18 -6.67
C ASN A 301 0.03 9.03 -7.36
N LEU A 302 0.16 8.06 -8.26
CA LEU A 302 1.38 7.78 -9.01
C LEU A 302 1.82 8.98 -9.87
N TYR A 303 0.87 9.71 -10.46
CA TYR A 303 1.14 10.95 -11.18
C TYR A 303 1.93 11.96 -10.34
N TRP A 304 1.47 12.20 -9.11
CA TRP A 304 2.13 13.12 -8.17
C TRP A 304 3.37 12.53 -7.47
N LEU A 305 3.71 11.28 -7.77
CA LEU A 305 4.95 10.62 -7.37
C LEU A 305 5.95 10.48 -8.54
N GLY A 306 5.69 11.14 -9.68
CA GLY A 306 6.61 11.22 -10.82
C GLY A 306 6.20 10.40 -12.04
N THR A 307 5.27 9.45 -11.92
CA THR A 307 4.77 8.63 -13.05
C THR A 307 3.71 9.42 -13.84
N LYS A 308 4.14 10.44 -14.57
CA LYS A 308 3.27 11.40 -15.27
C LYS A 308 2.81 10.92 -16.66
N ASP A 309 3.49 9.94 -17.23
CA ASP A 309 3.18 9.37 -18.54
C ASP A 309 2.15 8.22 -18.44
N ASN A 310 1.15 8.24 -19.32
CA ASN A 310 0.17 7.18 -19.45
C ASN A 310 0.80 5.86 -19.91
N GLU A 311 1.87 5.91 -20.70
CA GLU A 311 2.57 4.70 -21.15
C GLU A 311 3.27 4.01 -19.98
N GLU A 312 3.93 4.77 -19.10
CA GLU A 312 4.52 4.25 -17.86
C GLU A 312 3.46 3.59 -16.95
N ILE A 313 2.27 4.19 -16.82
CA ILE A 313 1.16 3.58 -16.07
C ILE A 313 0.71 2.26 -16.70
N ARG A 314 0.66 2.16 -18.04
CA ARG A 314 0.32 0.90 -18.74
C ARG A 314 1.38 -0.16 -18.50
N GLU A 315 2.66 0.18 -18.60
CA GLU A 315 3.75 -0.75 -18.32
C GLU A 315 3.76 -1.21 -16.84
N LEU A 316 3.45 -0.32 -15.90
CA LEU A 316 3.24 -0.71 -14.50
C LEU A 316 2.05 -1.67 -14.34
N ASN A 317 0.95 -1.46 -15.08
CA ASN A 317 -0.20 -2.37 -15.05
C ASN A 317 0.16 -3.78 -15.53
N LYS A 318 1.00 -3.91 -16.56
CA LYS A 318 1.50 -5.20 -17.06
C LYS A 318 2.36 -5.96 -16.05
N LYS A 319 2.97 -5.27 -15.08
CA LYS A 319 3.72 -5.91 -13.98
C LYS A 319 2.81 -6.44 -12.87
N ASN A 320 1.55 -6.02 -12.83
CA ASN A 320 0.62 -6.45 -11.78
C ASN A 320 0.12 -7.88 -12.04
N ILE A 321 0.26 -8.74 -11.03
CA ILE A 321 -0.27 -10.11 -11.06
C ILE A 321 -1.77 -10.08 -10.78
N GLY A 322 -2.54 -10.86 -11.55
CA GLY A 322 -4.00 -10.93 -11.41
C GLY A 322 -4.75 -9.79 -12.10
N ARG A 323 -4.15 -9.11 -13.09
CA ARG A 323 -4.87 -8.18 -13.99
C ARG A 323 -5.83 -8.93 -14.93
N GLU A 324 -6.65 -8.20 -15.67
CA GLU A 324 -7.66 -8.76 -16.59
C GLU A 324 -7.20 -8.70 -18.06
N ASP A 325 -6.26 -7.80 -18.36
CA ASP A 325 -5.77 -7.49 -19.70
C ASP A 325 -4.48 -8.25 -20.00
N TYR A 326 -4.62 -9.49 -20.49
CA TYR A 326 -3.51 -10.27 -21.05
C TYR A 326 -3.64 -10.33 -22.56
N VAL A 327 -2.50 -10.35 -23.27
CA VAL A 327 -2.48 -10.71 -24.69
C VAL A 327 -2.07 -12.15 -24.88
N LYS A 328 -2.41 -12.76 -26.03
CA LYS A 328 -2.12 -14.18 -26.31
C LYS A 328 -0.64 -14.56 -26.15
N SER A 329 0.29 -13.64 -26.45
CA SER A 329 1.73 -13.87 -26.28
C SER A 329 2.19 -13.97 -24.81
N GLU A 330 1.33 -13.59 -23.85
CA GLU A 330 1.59 -13.70 -22.42
C GLU A 330 0.99 -14.98 -21.81
N ILE A 331 0.29 -15.80 -22.61
CA ILE A 331 -0.28 -17.07 -22.18
C ILE A 331 0.72 -18.18 -22.50
N TYR A 332 1.29 -18.79 -21.47
CA TYR A 332 2.26 -19.87 -21.59
C TYR A 332 2.05 -20.90 -20.47
N GLU A 333 2.49 -22.13 -20.72
CA GLU A 333 2.42 -23.23 -19.75
C GLU A 333 3.42 -22.97 -18.61
N ILE A 334 2.99 -23.20 -17.36
CA ILE A 334 3.80 -23.04 -16.16
C ILE A 334 3.92 -24.40 -15.48
N LYS A 335 5.15 -24.76 -15.09
CA LYS A 335 5.43 -25.93 -14.24
C LYS A 335 6.00 -25.45 -12.92
N THR A 336 5.37 -25.86 -11.83
CA THR A 336 5.76 -25.56 -10.46
C THR A 336 6.59 -26.68 -9.83
N GLY A 337 6.53 -27.89 -10.40
CA GLY A 337 7.12 -29.09 -9.81
C GLY A 337 6.28 -29.69 -8.67
N ILE A 338 5.05 -29.20 -8.50
CA ILE A 338 4.07 -29.72 -7.54
C ILE A 338 2.94 -30.36 -8.34
N ASP A 339 2.88 -31.70 -8.37
CA ASP A 339 1.97 -32.47 -9.24
C ASP A 339 0.49 -32.07 -9.14
N SER A 340 0.02 -31.74 -7.92
CA SER A 340 -1.36 -31.29 -7.73
C SER A 340 -1.61 -29.91 -8.34
N ALA A 341 -0.67 -28.98 -8.19
CA ALA A 341 -0.76 -27.64 -8.77
C ALA A 341 -0.61 -27.70 -10.30
N ASP A 342 0.36 -28.47 -10.79
CA ASP A 342 0.64 -28.61 -12.22
C ASP A 342 -0.54 -29.24 -12.97
N ARG A 343 -1.27 -30.18 -12.35
CA ARG A 343 -2.52 -30.69 -12.92
C ARG A 343 -3.58 -29.61 -13.11
N VAL A 344 -3.78 -28.75 -12.10
CA VAL A 344 -4.74 -27.64 -12.18
C VAL A 344 -4.29 -26.61 -13.21
N LEU A 345 -3.00 -26.24 -13.23
CA LEU A 345 -2.45 -25.28 -14.17
C LEU A 345 -2.54 -25.76 -15.62
N ASN A 346 -2.30 -27.05 -15.89
CA ASN A 346 -2.44 -27.60 -17.24
C ASN A 346 -3.91 -27.55 -17.69
N SER A 347 -4.87 -27.90 -16.83
CA SER A 347 -6.30 -27.78 -17.14
C SER A 347 -6.68 -26.34 -17.49
N LEU A 348 -6.26 -25.38 -16.66
CA LEU A 348 -6.51 -23.96 -16.90
C LEU A 348 -5.87 -23.46 -18.21
N TYR A 349 -4.65 -23.92 -18.52
CA TYR A 349 -3.98 -23.58 -19.78
C TYR A 349 -4.73 -24.18 -20.98
N ASP A 350 -5.15 -25.44 -20.90
CA ASP A 350 -5.86 -26.12 -21.98
C ASP A 350 -7.24 -25.50 -22.26
N GLU A 351 -7.94 -25.07 -21.22
CA GLU A 351 -9.21 -24.33 -21.30
C GLU A 351 -9.00 -22.91 -21.87
N GLY A 352 -8.03 -22.16 -21.34
CA GLY A 352 -7.84 -20.74 -21.64
C GLY A 352 -7.05 -20.41 -22.92
N LYS A 353 -6.22 -21.33 -23.44
CA LYS A 353 -5.29 -21.02 -24.56
C LYS A 353 -5.96 -20.67 -25.89
N TYR A 354 -7.24 -21.00 -26.04
CA TYR A 354 -8.04 -20.70 -27.23
C TYR A 354 -9.10 -19.61 -27.02
N GLU A 355 -9.28 -19.13 -25.79
CA GLU A 355 -10.18 -18.02 -25.52
C GLU A 355 -9.63 -16.74 -26.16
N ARG A 356 -10.53 -15.86 -26.61
CA ARG A 356 -10.12 -14.56 -27.15
C ARG A 356 -9.66 -13.70 -25.98
N ALA A 357 -8.34 -13.53 -25.88
CA ALA A 357 -7.70 -12.51 -25.06
C ALA A 357 -8.21 -11.10 -25.39
#